data_AF-A0A954QC91-F1
#
_entry.id   AF-A0A954QC91-F1
#
_cell.length_a   1.000
_cell.length_b   1.000
_cell.length_c   1.000
_cell.angle_alpha   90.00
_cell.angle_beta   90.00
_cell.angle_gamma   90.00
#
_symmetry.space_group_name_H-M   'P 1'
#
loop_
_entity.id
_entity.type
_entity.pdbx_description
1 polymer ?
#
loop_
_entity_poly.entity_id
_entity_poly.type
_entity_poly.pdbx_seq_one_letter_code
_entity_poly.pdbx_strand_id
1 'polypeptide(L)' 'MQVVNALIEADKDFDLLVVPSGGHGIAESRYGTRRRRDFFVRHLLGVEPRSEP' A
#
# COMPACT_ATOMS: atom_id res chain seq x y z
N MET A 1 -5.14 2.52 15.48
CA MET A 1 -5.13 2.90 14.05
C MET A 1 -6.32 3.82 13.75
N GLN A 2 -6.24 5.10 14.13
CA GLN A 2 -7.40 6.01 14.15
C GLN A 2 -8.02 6.25 12.76
N VAL A 3 -7.20 6.58 11.75
CA VAL A 3 -7.69 6.86 10.39
C VAL A 3 -8.32 5.61 9.75
N VAL A 4 -7.71 4.45 9.92
CA VAL A 4 -8.25 3.17 9.43
C VAL A 4 -9.62 2.89 10.05
N ASN A 5 -9.78 3.09 11.36
CA ASN A 5 -11.06 2.90 12.03
C ASN A 5 -12.15 3.82 11.47
N ALA A 6 -11.82 5.10 11.26
CA ALA A 6 -12.76 6.07 10.68
C ALA A 6 -13.17 5.71 9.24
N LEU A 7 -12.25 5.17 8.42
CA LEU A 7 -12.57 4.70 7.08
C LEU A 7 -13.51 3.49 7.09
N ILE A 8 -13.34 2.57 8.04
CA ILE A 8 -14.23 1.41 8.24
C ILE A 8 -15.62 1.87 8.68
N GLU A 9 -15.71 2.75 9.68
CA GLU A 9 -16.99 3.31 10.14
C GLU A 9 -17.74 4.09 9.04
N ALA A 10 -17.00 4.64 8.07
CA ALA A 10 -17.55 5.35 6.92
C ALA A 10 -17.79 4.46 5.67
N ASP A 11 -17.62 3.13 5.79
CA ASP A 11 -17.76 2.16 4.70
C ASP A 11 -16.94 2.55 3.44
N LYS A 12 -15.64 2.79 3.65
CA LYS A 12 -14.69 3.13 2.58
C LYS A 12 -13.66 2.04 2.39
N ASP A 13 -13.43 1.71 1.12
CA ASP A 13 -12.33 0.85 0.71
C ASP A 13 -10.99 1.57 0.88
N PHE A 14 -9.98 0.85 1.37
CA PHE A 14 -8.61 1.33 1.47
C PHE A 14 -7.60 0.19 1.43
N ASP A 15 -6.38 0.51 0.98
CA ASP A 15 -5.23 -0.36 1.09
C ASP A 15 -4.31 0.13 2.23
N LEU A 16 -3.82 -0.79 3.06
CA LEU A 16 -2.88 -0.51 4.14
C LEU A 16 -1.64 -1.39 4.04
N LEU A 17 -0.46 -0.77 4.05
CA LEU A 17 0.83 -1.45 4.15
C LEU A 17 1.47 -1.21 5.52
N VAL A 18 1.49 -2.24 6.36
CA VAL A 18 2.24 -2.22 7.64
C VAL A 18 3.61 -2.84 7.40
N VAL A 19 4.68 -2.13 7.76
CA VAL A 19 6.07 -2.63 7.66
C VAL A 19 6.69 -2.70 9.05
N PRO A 20 6.77 -3.89 9.67
CA PRO A 20 7.42 -4.07 10.96
C PRO A 20 8.88 -3.61 10.90
N SER A 21 9.37 -3.04 12.00
CA SER A 21 10.74 -2.52 12.10
C SER A 21 11.11 -1.42 11.09
N GLY A 22 10.13 -0.86 10.36
CA GLY A 22 10.32 0.24 9.43
C GLY A 22 10.39 1.60 10.13
N GLY A 23 11.42 2.39 9.83
CA GLY A 23 11.50 3.79 10.25
C GLY A 23 10.70 4.74 9.35
N HIS A 24 10.76 6.05 9.61
CA HIS A 24 10.00 7.08 8.87
C HIS A 24 10.18 7.02 7.33
N GLY A 25 11.38 6.65 6.86
CA GLY A 25 11.70 6.55 5.42
C GLY A 25 11.43 5.19 4.78
N ILE A 26 10.75 4.25 5.46
CA ILE A 26 10.62 2.86 4.98
C ILE A 26 9.94 2.75 3.60
N ALA A 27 9.12 3.74 3.22
CA ALA A 27 8.49 3.80 1.91
C ALA A 27 9.51 3.89 0.76
N GLU A 28 10.70 4.46 0.99
CA GLU A 28 11.79 4.59 -0.01
C GLU A 28 12.70 3.36 -0.09
N SER A 29 12.46 2.34 0.75
CA SER A 29 13.12 1.04 0.60
C SER A 29 12.75 0.39 -0.74
N ARG A 30 13.54 -0.59 -1.18
CA ARG A 30 13.24 -1.39 -2.38
C ARG A 30 11.83 -2.00 -2.32
N TYR A 31 11.42 -2.49 -1.15
CA TYR A 31 10.09 -3.07 -0.95
C TYR A 31 8.97 -2.02 -0.99
N GLY A 32 9.13 -0.90 -0.28
CA GLY A 32 8.14 0.18 -0.27
C GLY A 32 7.96 0.82 -1.66
N THR A 33 9.05 1.04 -2.38
CA THR A 33 9.03 1.54 -3.77
C THR A 33 8.30 0.58 -4.69
N ARG A 34 8.55 -0.73 -4.59
CA ARG A 34 7.85 -1.75 -5.38
C ARG A 34 6.35 -1.73 -5.09
N ARG A 35 5.95 -1.81 -3.82
CA ARG A 35 4.53 -1.81 -3.40
C ARG A 35 3.78 -0.56 -3.86
N ARG A 36 4.44 0.61 -3.83
CA ARG A 36 3.86 1.86 -4.33
C ARG A 36 3.63 1.84 -5.83
N ARG A 37 4.58 1.30 -6.62
CA ARG A 37 4.41 1.13 -8.06
C ARG A 37 3.29 0.13 -8.37
N ASP A 38 3.26 -1.00 -7.66
CA ASP A 38 2.24 -2.04 -7.82
C ASP A 38 0.82 -1.50 -7.57
N PHE A 39 0.66 -0.64 -6.55
CA PHE A 39 -0.60 0.05 -6.27
C PHE A 39 -1.10 0.83 -7.50
N PHE A 40 -0.23 1.61 -8.15
CA PHE A 40 -0.62 2.39 -9.34
C PHE A 40 -0.82 1.51 -10.58
N VAL A 41 -0.04 0.44 -10.76
CA VAL A 41 -0.28 -0.52 -11.85
C VAL A 41 -1.67 -1.15 -11.73
N ARG A 42 -2.05 -1.58 -10.51
CA ARG A 42 -3.38 -2.14 -10.28
C ARG A 42 -4.49 -1.12 -10.48
N HIS A 43 -4.38 0.04 -9.81
CA HIS A 43 -5.51 0.96 -9.68
C HIS A 43 -5.59 2.03 -10.79
N LEU A 44 -4.48 2.39 -11.42
CA LEU A 44 -4.48 3.35 -12.54
C LEU A 44 -4.43 2.67 -13.91
N LEU A 45 -3.70 1.56 -14.04
CA LEU A 45 -3.59 0.84 -15.32
C LEU A 45 -4.58 -0.32 -15.44
N GLY A 46 -5.23 -0.74 -14.35
CA GLY A 46 -6.18 -1.85 -14.37
C GLY A 46 -5.52 -3.21 -14.66
N VAL A 47 -4.22 -3.34 -14.40
CA VAL A 47 -3.43 -4.55 -14.68
C VAL A 47 -2.93 -5.14 -13.36
N GLU A 48 -2.93 -6.46 -13.24
CA GLU A 48 -2.37 -7.11 -12.04
C GLU A 48 -0.84 -6.91 -12.00
N PRO A 49 -0.29 -6.29 -10.94
CA PRO A 49 1.14 -6.05 -10.85
C PRO A 49 1.92 -7.38 -10.81
N ARG A 50 3.07 -7.40 -11.49
CA ARG A 50 3.88 -8.63 -11.63
C ARG A 50 4.31 -9.14 -10.26
N SER A 51 3.92 -10.37 -9.93
CA SER A 51 4.62 -11.15 -8.90
C SER A 51 5.95 -11.59 -9.50
N GLU A 52 7.05 -10.90 -9.20
CA GLU A 52 8.36 -11.52 -9.43
C GLU A 52 8.48 -12.77 -8.52
N PRO A 53 9.03 -13.88 -9.03
CA PRO A 53 9.36 -15.05 -8.21
C PRO A 53 10.43 -14.73 -7.16
#